data_AF-A0A815R578-F1
#
_entry.id   AF-A0A815R578-F1
#
_cell.length_a   1.000
_cell.length_b   1.000
_cell.length_c   1.000
_cell.angle_alpha   90.00
_cell.angle_beta   90.00
_cell.angle_gamma   90.00
#
_symmetry.space_group_name_H-M   'P 1'
#
loop_
_entity.id
_entity.type
_entity.pdbx_description
1 polymer ?
#
loop_
_entity_poly.entity_id
_entity_poly.type
_entity_poly.pdbx_seq_one_letter_code
_entity_poly.pdbx_strand_id
1 'polypeptide(L)'
;MHSSVCYDQQPLFLSYGRTHSIPISSENDYNTGLSLSLPDSATHLNQVEILDDNNDNAHHRFNRTPVVPTKRRPRLVPDNEKDANYYEKRTRNNESAKRSRDARRTKEQQIQDRVMFLQQENARLAFENQTIRYQLSQLHLLYNKNKL
;
A
#
# COMPACT_ATOMS: atom_id res chain seq x y z
N MET A 1 37.68 -25.87 -27.60
CA MET A 1 36.61 -26.34 -26.70
C MET A 1 36.35 -25.22 -25.70
N HIS A 2 35.37 -24.35 -25.98
CA HIS A 2 35.00 -23.24 -25.10
C HIS A 2 33.97 -23.75 -24.09
N SER A 3 34.37 -23.84 -22.83
CA SER A 3 33.50 -24.25 -21.73
C SER A 3 32.74 -23.02 -21.23
N SER A 4 31.51 -22.84 -21.69
CA SER A 4 30.60 -21.81 -21.20
C SER A 4 30.08 -22.19 -19.82
N VAL A 5 30.42 -21.40 -18.82
CA VAL A 5 29.87 -21.51 -17.46
C VAL A 5 28.46 -20.92 -17.49
N CYS A 6 27.46 -21.78 -17.35
CA CYS A 6 26.07 -21.41 -17.11
C CYS A 6 25.98 -20.75 -15.72
N TYR A 7 25.73 -19.45 -15.66
CA TYR A 7 25.23 -18.83 -14.43
C TYR A 7 23.70 -18.97 -14.43
N ASP A 8 23.20 -19.92 -13.65
CA ASP A 8 21.78 -19.99 -13.28
C ASP A 8 21.43 -18.76 -12.43
N GLN A 9 20.86 -17.72 -13.06
CA GLN A 9 20.11 -16.69 -12.33
C GLN A 9 18.82 -17.34 -11.78
N GLN A 10 18.91 -17.87 -10.56
CA GLN A 10 17.73 -18.19 -9.76
C GLN A 10 16.98 -16.87 -9.47
N PRO A 11 15.69 -16.73 -9.83
CA PRO A 11 14.92 -15.56 -9.46
C PRO A 11 14.76 -15.52 -7.93
N LEU A 12 15.20 -14.42 -7.29
CA LEU A 12 14.95 -14.17 -5.88
C LEU A 12 13.44 -14.02 -5.66
N PHE A 13 12.79 -15.13 -5.29
CA PHE A 13 11.42 -15.11 -4.83
C PHE A 13 11.40 -14.45 -3.45
N LEU A 14 11.11 -13.15 -3.38
CA LEU A 14 10.74 -12.52 -2.10
C LEU A 14 9.38 -13.11 -1.69
N SER A 15 9.41 -14.17 -0.89
CA SER A 15 8.25 -14.66 -0.17
C SER A 15 7.81 -13.58 0.83
N TYR A 16 6.85 -12.75 0.45
CA TYR A 16 6.16 -11.87 1.38
C TYR A 16 5.39 -12.74 2.38
N GLY A 17 6.01 -13.03 3.53
CA GLY A 17 5.42 -13.96 4.49
C GLY A 17 6.27 -14.25 5.71
N ARG A 18 6.87 -13.24 6.35
CA ARG A 18 7.23 -13.31 7.78
C ARG A 18 7.51 -11.91 8.31
N THR A 19 6.65 -11.42 9.20
CA THR A 19 6.94 -10.22 10.00
C THR A 19 8.06 -10.56 10.98
N HIS A 20 9.30 -10.19 10.66
CA HIS A 20 10.34 -10.07 11.66
C HIS A 20 10.29 -8.64 12.19
N SER A 21 9.74 -8.49 13.40
CA SER A 21 9.83 -7.25 14.17
C SER A 21 11.31 -6.88 14.32
N ILE A 22 11.72 -5.75 13.77
CA ILE A 22 13.04 -5.18 14.01
C ILE A 22 13.03 -4.64 15.45
N PRO A 23 13.91 -5.11 16.36
CA PRO A 23 14.05 -4.51 17.66
C PRO A 23 14.75 -3.16 17.48
N ILE A 24 14.03 -2.07 17.71
CA ILE A 24 14.62 -0.74 17.80
C ILE A 24 15.31 -0.67 19.16
N SER A 25 16.63 -0.84 19.17
CA SER A 25 17.48 -0.56 20.32
C SER A 25 17.44 0.95 20.61
N SER A 26 16.97 1.28 21.82
CA SER A 26 17.39 2.36 22.73
C SER A 26 17.85 3.70 22.12
N GLU A 27 17.09 4.73 22.51
CA GLU A 27 17.49 6.12 22.79
C GLU A 27 17.78 7.04 21.59
N ASN A 28 16.78 7.88 21.27
CA ASN A 28 17.02 9.29 20.99
C ASN A 28 15.76 10.09 21.34
N ASP A 29 15.82 10.77 22.49
CA ASP A 29 14.84 11.72 22.97
C ASP A 29 14.78 12.95 22.06
N TYR A 30 13.85 12.96 21.11
CA TYR A 30 13.41 14.20 20.47
C TYR A 30 12.11 14.66 21.12
N ASN A 31 12.25 15.16 22.34
CA ASN A 31 11.27 16.04 22.97
C ASN A 31 11.91 17.40 23.25
N THR A 32 11.98 18.24 22.22
CA THR A 32 12.14 19.70 22.41
C THR A 32 10.83 20.34 22.01
N GLY A 33 10.01 20.63 23.02
CA GLY A 33 8.69 21.21 22.90
C GLY A 33 8.67 22.49 22.07
N LEU A 34 8.22 22.35 20.84
CA LEU A 34 7.66 23.42 20.01
C LEU A 34 6.42 22.82 19.36
N SER A 35 5.27 23.00 20.01
CA SER A 35 3.96 22.66 19.47
C SER A 35 3.67 23.59 18.28
N LEU A 36 4.17 23.22 17.11
CA LEU A 36 3.80 23.87 15.86
C LEU A 36 2.44 23.30 15.45
N SER A 37 1.37 23.99 15.85
CA SER A 37 0.04 23.78 15.29
C SER A 37 0.14 23.79 13.77
N LEU A 38 -0.12 22.64 13.14
CA LEU A 38 -0.17 22.54 11.68
C LEU A 38 -1.22 23.55 11.19
N PRO A 39 -0.90 24.43 10.22
CA PRO A 39 -1.90 25.29 9.63
C PRO A 39 -2.91 24.45 8.84
N ASP A 40 -4.21 24.74 9.02
CA ASP A 40 -5.39 24.08 8.42
C ASP A 40 -5.47 24.13 6.87
N SER A 41 -4.40 24.52 6.19
CA SER A 41 -4.37 24.77 4.73
C SER A 41 -3.75 23.64 3.90
N ALA A 42 -3.35 22.53 4.50
CA ALA A 42 -2.83 21.36 3.77
C ALA A 42 -3.91 20.43 3.19
N THR A 43 -5.13 20.93 2.96
CA THR A 43 -6.26 20.13 2.46
C THR A 43 -6.50 20.24 0.95
N HIS A 44 -5.72 21.03 0.20
CA HIS A 44 -6.11 21.39 -1.18
C HIS A 44 -5.40 20.65 -2.33
N LEU A 45 -4.74 19.49 -2.14
CA LEU A 45 -4.22 18.74 -3.29
C LEU A 45 -4.55 17.25 -3.22
N ASN A 46 -5.45 16.85 -4.14
CA ASN A 46 -5.86 15.50 -4.56
C ASN A 46 -7.11 14.91 -3.92
N GLN A 47 -8.22 15.65 -3.95
CA GLN A 47 -9.54 15.03 -3.97
C GLN A 47 -9.81 14.47 -5.37
N VAL A 48 -9.26 13.29 -5.66
CA VAL A 48 -9.92 12.41 -6.63
C VAL A 48 -11.18 11.96 -5.92
N GLU A 49 -12.34 12.49 -6.32
CA GLU A 49 -13.63 11.92 -5.93
C GLU A 49 -13.60 10.45 -6.32
N ILE A 50 -13.40 9.59 -5.33
CA ILE A 50 -13.82 8.21 -5.44
C ILE A 50 -15.34 8.30 -5.48
N LEU A 51 -15.90 8.30 -6.69
CA LEU A 51 -17.31 8.00 -6.88
C LEU A 51 -17.48 6.56 -6.40
N ASP A 52 -17.79 6.43 -5.11
CA ASP A 52 -18.29 5.21 -4.48
C ASP A 52 -19.71 4.97 -5.02
N ASP A 53 -19.81 4.57 -6.29
CA ASP A 53 -21.00 3.94 -6.82
C ASP A 53 -21.12 2.58 -6.14
N ASN A 54 -21.77 2.56 -4.97
CA ASN A 54 -22.61 1.51 -4.37
C ASN A 54 -22.73 1.74 -2.84
N ASN A 55 -23.38 2.83 -2.45
CA ASN A 55 -23.86 3.02 -1.07
C ASN A 55 -25.25 2.39 -0.91
N ASP A 56 -25.31 1.05 -0.88
CA ASP A 56 -26.43 0.33 -0.30
C ASP A 56 -26.31 0.42 1.23
N ASN A 57 -26.82 1.51 1.80
CA ASN A 57 -26.90 1.72 3.23
C ASN A 57 -27.89 0.75 3.89
N ALA A 58 -27.44 -0.15 4.77
CA ALA A 58 -28.19 -0.55 5.98
C ALA A 58 -27.36 -1.42 6.94
N HIS A 59 -26.90 -0.80 8.03
CA HIS A 59 -26.93 -1.34 9.41
C HIS A 59 -26.77 -2.86 9.64
N HIS A 60 -25.56 -3.42 9.47
CA HIS A 60 -25.13 -4.65 10.18
C HIS A 60 -23.71 -4.47 10.77
N ARG A 61 -23.48 -3.32 11.42
CA ARG A 61 -22.32 -3.16 12.29
C ARG A 61 -22.66 -3.74 13.67
N PHE A 62 -21.76 -4.58 14.16
CA PHE A 62 -21.63 -5.08 15.54
C PHE A 62 -22.58 -6.22 15.97
N ASN A 63 -22.40 -7.40 15.39
CA ASN A 63 -22.46 -8.71 16.09
C ASN A 63 -21.82 -9.79 15.20
N ARG A 64 -20.50 -9.66 14.98
CA ARG A 64 -19.70 -10.73 14.35
C ARG A 64 -19.02 -11.53 15.45
N THR A 65 -19.74 -12.46 16.06
CA THR A 65 -19.05 -13.68 16.47
C THR A 65 -18.46 -14.29 15.18
N PRO A 66 -17.20 -14.75 15.17
CA PRO A 66 -16.64 -15.40 14.00
C PRO A 66 -17.26 -16.80 13.93
N VAL A 67 -18.53 -16.88 13.51
CA VAL A 67 -19.08 -18.11 12.97
C VAL A 67 -18.34 -18.29 11.66
N VAL A 68 -17.25 -19.05 11.70
CA VAL A 68 -16.51 -19.47 10.50
C VAL A 68 -17.52 -20.21 9.63
N PRO A 69 -17.98 -19.63 8.50
CA PRO A 69 -18.88 -20.35 7.62
C PRO A 69 -18.06 -21.51 7.07
N THR A 70 -18.47 -22.74 7.38
CA THR A 70 -17.84 -23.90 6.76
C THR A 70 -18.01 -23.75 5.25
N LYS A 71 -16.90 -23.53 4.53
CA LYS A 71 -16.92 -23.33 3.08
C LYS A 71 -17.56 -24.58 2.45
N ARG A 72 -18.83 -24.47 2.06
CA ARG A 72 -19.53 -25.55 1.37
C ARG A 72 -18.78 -25.84 0.09
N ARG A 73 -18.39 -27.09 -0.12
CA ARG A 73 -17.70 -27.52 -1.34
C ARG A 73 -18.61 -27.22 -2.54
N PRO A 74 -18.08 -26.60 -3.61
CA PRO A 74 -18.86 -26.39 -4.83
C PRO A 74 -19.36 -27.75 -5.35
N ARG A 75 -20.68 -27.89 -5.52
CA ARG A 75 -21.23 -29.04 -6.24
C ARG A 75 -21.13 -28.72 -7.72
N LEU A 76 -20.42 -29.56 -8.47
CA LEU A 76 -20.42 -29.46 -9.93
C LEU A 76 -21.80 -29.87 -10.44
N VAL A 77 -22.32 -29.11 -11.40
CA VAL A 77 -23.54 -29.50 -12.12
C VAL A 77 -23.15 -30.60 -13.12
N PRO A 78 -23.75 -31.80 -13.04
CA PRO A 78 -23.56 -32.88 -14.01
C PRO A 78 -23.83 -32.41 -15.45
N ASP A 79 -23.15 -33.00 -16.43
CA ASP A 79 -23.23 -32.54 -17.83
C ASP A 79 -24.65 -32.64 -18.42
N ASN A 80 -25.41 -33.66 -18.00
CA ASN A 80 -26.81 -33.88 -18.37
C ASN A 80 -27.79 -32.87 -17.75
N GLU A 81 -27.36 -32.08 -16.77
CA GLU A 81 -28.17 -31.06 -16.07
C GLU A 81 -27.81 -29.63 -16.47
N LYS A 82 -26.89 -29.44 -17.43
CA LYS A 82 -26.51 -28.12 -17.94
C LYS A 82 -27.54 -27.62 -18.96
N ASP A 83 -28.53 -26.90 -18.46
CA ASP A 83 -29.59 -26.25 -19.25
C ASP A 83 -29.19 -24.84 -19.73
N ALA A 84 -30.07 -24.20 -20.52
CA ALA A 84 -29.84 -22.83 -20.99
C ALA A 84 -29.64 -21.83 -19.84
N ASN A 85 -30.39 -21.97 -18.74
CA ASN A 85 -30.29 -21.13 -17.56
C ASN A 85 -28.91 -21.26 -16.87
N TYR A 86 -28.36 -22.48 -16.80
CA TYR A 86 -26.99 -22.72 -16.34
C TYR A 86 -25.97 -21.93 -17.16
N TYR A 87 -26.05 -21.97 -18.50
CA TYR A 87 -25.11 -21.26 -19.36
C TYR A 87 -25.19 -19.74 -19.17
N GLU A 88 -26.39 -19.16 -19.08
CA GLU A 88 -26.58 -17.73 -18.79
C GLU A 88 -26.01 -17.31 -17.42
N LYS A 89 -26.22 -18.14 -16.38
CA LYS A 89 -25.61 -17.89 -15.06
C LYS A 89 -24.09 -17.98 -15.14
N ARG A 90 -23.55 -18.94 -15.91
CA ARG A 90 -22.11 -19.16 -16.06
C ARG A 90 -21.44 -18.00 -16.79
N THR A 91 -22.02 -17.50 -17.88
CA THR A 91 -21.52 -16.32 -18.61
C THR A 91 -21.52 -15.09 -17.71
N ARG A 92 -22.64 -14.78 -17.05
CA ARG A 92 -22.76 -13.65 -16.11
C ARG A 92 -21.75 -13.72 -14.96
N ASN A 93 -21.51 -14.91 -14.41
CA ASN A 93 -20.50 -15.11 -13.37
C ASN A 93 -19.08 -14.88 -13.89
N ASN A 94 -18.77 -15.35 -15.11
CA ASN A 94 -17.46 -15.13 -15.72
C ASN A 94 -17.21 -13.64 -15.99
N GLU A 95 -18.22 -12.92 -16.48
CA GLU A 95 -18.16 -11.46 -16.66
C GLU A 95 -17.93 -10.74 -15.33
N SER A 96 -18.69 -11.12 -14.30
CA SER A 96 -18.55 -10.56 -12.96
C SER A 96 -17.15 -10.82 -12.37
N ALA A 97 -16.63 -12.04 -12.55
CA ALA A 97 -15.30 -12.41 -12.09
C ALA A 97 -14.21 -11.62 -12.83
N LYS A 98 -14.37 -11.39 -14.15
CA LYS A 98 -13.47 -10.53 -14.92
C LYS A 98 -13.50 -9.10 -14.39
N ARG A 99 -14.69 -8.49 -14.26
CA ARG A 99 -14.85 -7.13 -13.72
C ARG A 99 -14.26 -6.99 -12.31
N SER A 100 -14.45 -7.99 -11.44
CA SER A 100 -13.88 -8.00 -10.10
C SER A 100 -12.35 -8.06 -10.10
N ARG A 101 -11.77 -8.87 -10.99
CA ARG A 101 -10.31 -8.95 -11.16
C ARG A 101 -9.73 -7.63 -11.68
N ASP A 102 -10.38 -7.02 -12.66
CA ASP A 102 -9.93 -5.75 -13.23
C ASP A 102 -10.04 -4.61 -12.20
N ALA A 103 -11.14 -4.55 -11.44
CA ALA A 103 -11.30 -3.59 -10.35
C ALA A 103 -10.21 -3.74 -9.27
N ARG A 104 -9.88 -4.98 -8.88
CA ARG A 104 -8.78 -5.24 -7.94
C ARG A 104 -7.45 -4.78 -8.52
N ARG A 105 -7.14 -5.11 -9.77
CA ARG A 105 -5.90 -4.73 -10.44
C ARG A 105 -5.74 -3.21 -10.48
N THR A 106 -6.79 -2.48 -10.86
CA THR A 106 -6.77 -1.01 -10.87
C THR A 106 -6.50 -0.45 -9.49
N LYS A 107 -7.14 -1.00 -8.44
CA LYS A 107 -6.90 -0.58 -7.06
C LYS A 107 -5.45 -0.85 -6.62
N GLU A 108 -4.91 -2.02 -6.95
CA GLU A 108 -3.52 -2.36 -6.66
C GLU A 108 -2.55 -1.42 -7.38
N GLN A 109 -2.82 -1.08 -8.65
CA GLN A 109 -2.02 -0.11 -9.41
C GLN A 109 -2.07 1.29 -8.76
N GLN A 110 -3.24 1.77 -8.38
CA GLN A 110 -3.39 3.07 -7.70
C GLN A 110 -2.59 3.12 -6.38
N ILE A 111 -2.58 2.02 -5.63
CA ILE A 111 -1.78 1.91 -4.41
C ILE A 111 -0.29 1.98 -4.75
N GLN A 112 0.17 1.26 -5.78
CA GLN A 112 1.56 1.29 -6.23
C GLN A 112 1.99 2.70 -6.64
N ASP A 113 1.18 3.37 -7.46
CA ASP A 113 1.46 4.74 -7.92
C ASP A 113 1.53 5.71 -6.74
N ARG A 114 0.62 5.58 -5.76
CA ARG A 114 0.63 6.39 -4.54
C ARG A 114 1.86 6.15 -3.69
N VAL A 115 2.27 4.89 -3.52
CA VAL A 115 3.48 4.54 -2.77
C VAL A 115 4.72 5.13 -3.44
N MET A 116 4.84 4.99 -4.77
CA MET A 116 5.95 5.55 -5.54
C MET A 116 6.04 7.07 -5.39
N PHE A 117 4.92 7.78 -5.53
CA PHE A 117 4.85 9.22 -5.34
C PHE A 117 5.31 9.64 -3.94
N LEU A 118 4.79 8.97 -2.89
CA LEU A 118 5.15 9.28 -1.51
C LEU A 118 6.62 8.98 -1.21
N GLN A 119 7.18 7.93 -1.78
CA GLN A 119 8.61 7.62 -1.63
C GLN A 119 9.49 8.70 -2.28
N GLN A 120 9.14 9.15 -3.48
CA GLN A 120 9.85 10.22 -4.16
C GLN A 120 9.78 11.53 -3.37
N GLU A 121 8.59 11.91 -2.90
CA GLU A 121 8.41 13.14 -2.14
C GLU A 121 9.13 13.08 -0.78
N ASN A 122 9.08 11.94 -0.09
CA ASN A 122 9.82 11.75 1.16
C ASN A 122 11.33 11.90 0.95
N ALA A 123 11.88 11.30 -0.12
CA ALA A 123 13.29 11.45 -0.46
C ALA A 123 13.67 12.91 -0.77
N ARG A 124 12.81 13.65 -1.49
CA ARG A 124 13.03 15.08 -1.77
C ARG A 124 13.06 15.89 -0.48
N LEU A 125 12.06 15.71 0.39
CA LEU A 125 11.95 16.42 1.66
C LEU A 125 13.11 16.09 2.61
N ALA A 126 13.55 14.83 2.65
CA ALA A 126 14.71 14.41 3.44
C ALA A 126 15.99 15.13 2.99
N PHE A 127 16.20 15.27 1.68
CA PHE A 127 17.33 16.01 1.11
C PHE A 127 17.26 17.51 1.45
N GLU A 128 16.11 18.14 1.27
CA GLU A 128 15.90 19.56 1.64
C GLU A 128 16.17 19.79 3.13
N ASN A 129 15.63 18.93 4.00
CA ASN A 129 15.83 19.02 5.44
C ASN A 129 17.31 18.86 5.82
N GLN A 130 17.99 17.87 5.25
CA GLN A 130 19.42 17.66 5.46
C GLN A 130 20.24 18.89 5.04
N THR A 131 19.90 19.50 3.90
CA THR A 131 20.54 20.71 3.40
C THR A 131 20.39 21.87 4.39
N ILE A 132 19.18 22.11 4.90
CA ILE A 132 18.91 23.17 5.89
C ILE A 132 19.68 22.90 7.19
N ARG A 133 19.65 21.66 7.70
CA ARG A 133 20.38 21.29 8.92
C ARG A 133 21.89 21.50 8.76
N TYR A 134 22.43 21.16 7.60
CA TYR A 134 23.82 21.43 7.27
C TYR A 134 24.13 22.94 7.30
N GLN A 135 23.35 23.75 6.59
CA GLN A 135 23.52 25.21 6.58
C GLN A 135 23.46 25.83 7.99
N LEU A 136 22.50 25.40 8.81
CA LEU A 136 22.38 25.83 10.21
C LEU A 136 23.62 25.47 11.03
N SER A 137 24.13 24.25 10.86
CA SER A 137 25.36 23.80 11.52
C SER A 137 26.56 24.66 11.12
N GLN A 138 26.70 24.96 9.82
CA GLN A 138 27.78 25.82 9.32
C GLN A 138 27.70 27.23 9.89
N LEU A 139 26.50 27.83 9.93
CA LEU A 139 26.30 29.16 10.51
C LEU A 139 26.60 29.18 12.01
N HIS A 140 26.17 28.16 12.75
CA HIS A 140 26.46 28.04 14.17
C HIS A 140 27.98 27.92 14.42
N LEU A 141 28.69 27.14 13.59
CA LEU A 141 30.15 27.04 13.66
C LEU A 141 30.84 28.39 13.41
N LEU A 142 30.39 29.15 12.40
CA LEU A 142 30.93 30.47 12.10
C LEU A 142 30.64 31.48 13.22
N TYR A 143 29.42 31.50 13.75
CA TYR A 143 29.05 32.36 14.87
C TYR A 143 29.94 32.09 16.10
N ASN A 144 30.15 30.82 16.45
CA ASN A 144 30.99 30.44 17.59
C ASN A 144 32.46 30.80 17.38
N LYS A 145 32.97 30.68 16.15
CA LYS A 145 34.35 31.08 15.81
C LYS A 145 34.59 32.59 15.93
N ASN A 146 33.60 33.42 15.63
CA ASN A 146 33.72 34.89 15.69
C ASN A 146 33.39 35.49 17.07
N LYS A 147 32.99 34.65 18.04
CA LYS A 147 32.66 35.05 19.41
C LYS A 147 33.86 34.96 20.37
N LEU A 148 34.95 34.33 19.92
CA LEU A 148 36.27 34.29 20.56
C LEU A 148 37.16 35.38 19.95
#